data_AF-A0A351D2Q7-F1
#
_entry.id   AF-A0A351D2Q7-F1
#
_cell.length_a   1.000
_cell.length_b   1.000
_cell.length_c   1.000
_cell.angle_alpha   90.00
_cell.angle_beta   90.00
_cell.angle_gamma   90.00
#
_symmetry.space_group_name_H-M   'P 1'
#
loop_
_entity.id
_entity.type
_entity.pdbx_description
1 polymer ?
#
loop_
_entity_poly.entity_id
_entity_poly.type
_entity_poly.pdbx_seq_one_letter_code
_entity_poly.pdbx_strand_id
1 'polypeptide(L)'
;MPENDEDTDWLRKSLNEVMASKGWSCEHWARKAQVAPTTLTRFINRQTNHVPTTNTLLKLERAAGRPILGSTAEFEHDEITIKQNEKTKIAGTYLKDLRLKSNMTQRTVCLSMNYDHYGYVSQLEKGATFLPFMDFEPYAELLSEDVIKFTAILMQNYYPEIYDRITSKKGLDYAVHQ
;
A
#
# COMPACT_ATOMS: atom_id res chain seq x y z
N MET A 1 6.36 23.84 14.36
CA MET A 1 5.59 24.03 13.11
C MET A 1 4.47 23.00 13.09
N PRO A 2 3.20 23.41 12.99
CA PRO A 2 2.05 22.52 12.95
C PRO A 2 1.62 22.29 11.49
N GLU A 3 2.30 21.38 10.78
CA GLU A 3 1.96 21.01 9.38
C GLU A 3 1.26 19.64 9.27
N ASN A 4 1.09 18.90 10.38
CA ASN A 4 0.62 17.50 10.34
C ASN A 4 -0.89 17.30 10.59
N ASP A 5 -1.64 18.34 10.98
CA ASP A 5 -3.00 18.15 11.51
C ASP A 5 -4.09 18.12 10.43
N GLU A 6 -3.97 18.90 9.35
CA GLU A 6 -4.94 18.92 8.24
C GLU A 6 -4.99 17.59 7.47
N ASP A 7 -3.83 16.97 7.24
CA ASP A 7 -3.68 15.74 6.45
C ASP A 7 -4.39 14.50 7.02
N THR A 8 -4.73 14.51 8.31
CA THR A 8 -5.39 13.37 8.99
C THR A 8 -6.77 13.72 9.53
N ASP A 9 -7.25 14.93 9.28
CA ASP A 9 -8.56 15.38 9.75
C ASP A 9 -9.71 14.65 9.09
N TRP A 10 -9.58 14.24 7.83
CA TRP A 10 -10.56 13.38 7.17
C TRP A 10 -10.70 12.03 7.90
N LEU A 11 -9.59 11.44 8.37
CA LEU A 11 -9.58 10.16 9.07
C LEU A 11 -10.23 10.31 10.45
N ARG A 12 -9.92 11.39 11.17
CA ARG A 12 -10.58 11.69 12.45
C ARG A 12 -12.08 11.89 12.28
N LYS A 13 -12.49 12.64 11.25
CA LYS A 13 -13.89 12.84 10.91
C LYS A 13 -14.59 11.51 10.63
N SER A 14 -14.01 10.66 9.79
CA SER A 14 -14.52 9.32 9.46
C SER A 14 -14.66 8.44 10.72
N LEU A 15 -13.65 8.39 11.59
CA LEU A 15 -13.72 7.65 12.85
C LEU A 15 -14.83 8.18 13.78
N ASN A 16 -14.97 9.50 13.90
CA ASN A 16 -16.02 10.13 14.71
C ASN A 16 -17.42 9.84 14.16
N GLU A 17 -17.61 9.86 12.85
CA GLU A 17 -18.88 9.51 12.20
C GLU A 17 -19.26 8.05 12.46
N VAL A 18 -18.31 7.12 12.40
CA VAL A 18 -18.57 5.70 12.74
C VAL A 18 -19.02 5.59 14.19
N MET A 19 -18.28 6.20 15.12
CA MET A 19 -18.64 6.18 16.54
C MET A 19 -20.01 6.78 16.81
N ALA A 20 -20.33 7.93 16.20
CA ALA A 20 -21.62 8.58 16.32
C ALA A 20 -22.75 7.68 15.77
N SER A 21 -22.56 7.08 14.59
CA SER A 21 -23.58 6.23 13.95
C SER A 21 -23.88 4.94 14.73
N LYS A 22 -22.89 4.41 15.46
CA LYS A 22 -23.02 3.16 16.23
C LYS A 22 -23.27 3.40 17.73
N GLY A 23 -23.19 4.65 18.19
CA GLY A 23 -23.23 4.98 19.62
C GLY A 23 -22.04 4.41 20.40
N TRP A 24 -20.86 4.30 19.78
CA TRP A 24 -19.67 3.71 20.40
C TRP A 24 -18.72 4.78 20.96
N SER A 25 -18.04 4.44 22.05
CA SER A 25 -16.86 5.17 22.51
C SER A 25 -15.58 4.62 21.86
N CYS A 26 -14.50 5.40 21.89
CA CYS A 26 -13.16 4.96 21.46
C CYS A 26 -12.77 3.62 22.11
N GLU A 27 -13.03 3.50 23.41
CA GLU A 27 -12.70 2.30 24.18
C GLU A 27 -13.55 1.10 23.78
N HIS A 28 -14.85 1.29 23.60
CA HIS A 28 -15.74 0.22 23.14
C HIS A 28 -15.31 -0.31 21.77
N TRP A 29 -15.05 0.61 20.82
CA TRP A 29 -14.66 0.23 19.48
C TRP A 29 -13.28 -0.44 19.44
N ALA A 30 -12.30 0.09 20.19
CA ALA A 30 -10.98 -0.51 20.30
C ALA A 30 -11.03 -1.95 20.84
N ARG A 31 -11.82 -2.21 21.90
CA ARG A 31 -12.00 -3.55 22.45
C ARG A 31 -12.65 -4.48 21.42
N LYS A 32 -13.69 -4.01 20.72
CA LYS A 32 -14.37 -4.78 19.67
C LYS A 32 -13.44 -5.14 18.51
N ALA A 33 -12.53 -4.25 18.15
CA ALA A 33 -11.51 -4.45 17.13
C ALA A 33 -10.24 -5.17 17.63
N GLN A 34 -10.18 -5.55 18.90
CA GLN A 34 -9.00 -6.16 19.54
C GLN A 34 -7.72 -5.33 19.34
N VAL A 35 -7.83 -4.02 19.58
CA VAL A 35 -6.70 -3.07 19.59
C VAL A 35 -6.65 -2.33 20.92
N ALA A 36 -5.47 -1.80 21.28
CA ALA A 36 -5.31 -1.07 22.53
C ALA A 36 -6.18 0.21 22.54
N PRO A 37 -7.02 0.45 23.56
CA PRO A 37 -7.90 1.63 23.64
C PRO A 37 -7.17 2.97 23.46
N THR A 38 -5.94 3.05 23.98
CA THR A 38 -5.09 4.24 23.87
C THR A 38 -4.77 4.64 22.44
N THR A 39 -4.83 3.71 21.48
CA THR A 39 -4.56 3.96 20.06
C THR A 39 -5.56 4.95 19.46
N LEU A 40 -6.86 4.71 19.69
CA LEU A 40 -7.94 5.58 19.22
C LEU A 40 -7.99 6.88 20.03
N THR A 41 -7.92 6.78 21.35
CA THR A 41 -8.03 7.96 22.23
C THR A 41 -6.93 8.98 21.98
N ARG A 42 -5.68 8.54 21.77
CA ARG A 42 -4.54 9.44 21.49
C ARG A 42 -4.70 10.15 20.14
N PHE A 43 -5.13 9.43 19.12
CA PHE A 43 -5.30 9.98 17.77
C PHE A 43 -6.47 10.97 17.69
N ILE A 44 -7.62 10.61 18.28
CA ILE A 44 -8.82 11.46 18.24
C ILE A 44 -8.65 12.71 19.09
N ASN A 45 -8.06 12.60 20.28
CA ASN A 45 -7.88 13.74 21.18
C ASN A 45 -6.64 14.60 20.85
N ARG A 46 -5.95 14.33 19.73
CA ARG A 46 -4.72 15.04 19.31
C ARG A 46 -3.65 15.10 20.40
N GLN A 47 -3.62 14.12 21.30
CA GLN A 47 -2.73 14.15 22.48
C GLN A 47 -1.27 13.82 22.13
N THR A 48 -1.01 13.32 20.92
CA THR A 48 0.33 13.04 20.38
C THR A 48 0.30 13.09 18.83
N ASN A 49 1.47 13.14 18.17
CA ASN A 49 1.62 12.91 16.72
C ASN A 49 1.33 11.44 16.29
N HIS A 50 0.55 10.70 17.09
CA HIS A 50 0.27 9.30 16.86
C HIS A 50 -0.81 9.11 15.82
N VAL A 51 -0.47 8.46 14.70
CA VAL A 51 -1.42 8.04 13.66
C VAL A 51 -1.58 6.51 13.73
N PRO A 52 -2.81 5.98 13.76
CA PRO A 52 -3.04 4.54 13.75
C PRO A 52 -2.44 3.88 12.50
N THR A 53 -1.84 2.70 12.68
CA THR A 53 -1.30 1.93 11.55
C THR A 53 -2.43 1.40 10.65
N THR A 54 -2.15 1.06 9.39
CA THR A 54 -3.16 0.46 8.48
C THR A 54 -3.77 -0.81 9.09
N ASN A 55 -2.96 -1.64 9.74
CA ASN A 55 -3.45 -2.85 10.39
C ASN A 55 -4.45 -2.54 11.53
N THR A 56 -4.21 -1.47 12.29
CA THR A 56 -5.17 -0.98 13.28
C THR A 56 -6.46 -0.51 12.61
N LEU A 57 -6.36 0.26 11.53
CA LEU A 57 -7.51 0.79 10.79
C LEU A 57 -8.36 -0.34 10.19
N LEU A 58 -7.74 -1.34 9.56
CA LEU A 58 -8.44 -2.52 9.02
C LEU A 58 -9.19 -3.31 10.10
N LYS A 59 -8.60 -3.45 11.30
CA LYS A 59 -9.29 -4.08 12.44
C LYS A 59 -10.51 -3.28 12.89
N LEU A 60 -10.40 -1.95 12.89
CA LEU A 60 -11.50 -1.05 13.22
C LEU A 60 -12.62 -1.10 12.17
N GLU A 61 -12.27 -1.14 10.88
CA GLU A 61 -13.22 -1.30 9.77
C GLU A 61 -14.00 -2.60 9.88
N ARG A 62 -13.30 -3.73 10.08
CA ARG A 62 -13.91 -5.04 10.29
C ARG A 62 -14.88 -5.04 11.47
N ALA A 63 -14.50 -4.40 12.58
CA ALA A 63 -15.36 -4.27 13.76
C ALA A 63 -16.58 -3.36 13.52
N ALA A 64 -16.43 -2.32 12.70
CA ALA A 64 -17.49 -1.38 12.34
C ALA A 64 -18.45 -1.94 11.26
N GLY A 65 -17.98 -2.89 10.46
CA GLY A 65 -18.69 -3.43 9.30
C GLY A 65 -18.83 -2.41 8.18
N ARG A 66 -17.89 -1.44 8.08
CA ARG A 66 -17.83 -0.47 6.99
C ARG A 66 -16.39 0.01 6.77
N PRO A 67 -16.05 0.44 5.54
CA PRO A 67 -14.80 1.15 5.27
C PRO A 67 -14.70 2.47 6.03
N ILE A 68 -13.48 2.80 6.44
CA ILE A 68 -13.08 4.05 7.10
C ILE A 68 -12.07 4.78 6.22
N LEU A 69 -11.18 4.04 5.55
CA LEU A 69 -10.12 4.51 4.67
C LEU A 69 -10.60 5.11 3.33
N GLY A 70 -11.91 5.36 3.17
CA GLY A 70 -12.45 6.00 1.97
C GLY A 70 -12.73 5.06 0.80
N SER A 71 -12.61 3.73 0.95
CA SER A 71 -12.99 2.78 -0.11
C SER A 71 -14.52 2.72 -0.26
N THR A 72 -15.08 3.66 -1.01
CA THR A 72 -16.42 3.54 -1.61
C THR A 72 -16.37 3.00 -3.04
N ALA A 73 -15.19 2.61 -3.52
CA ALA A 73 -15.07 1.86 -4.76
C ALA A 73 -15.23 0.36 -4.47
N GLU A 74 -16.31 -0.20 -5.01
CA GLU A 74 -16.42 -1.60 -5.37
C GLU A 74 -15.23 -1.97 -6.27
N PHE A 75 -14.10 -2.31 -5.68
CA PHE A 75 -13.12 -3.14 -6.34
C PHE A 75 -13.33 -4.55 -5.78
N GLU A 76 -13.97 -5.41 -6.56
CA GLU A 76 -13.60 -6.82 -6.59
C GLU A 76 -12.11 -6.88 -6.96
N HIS A 77 -11.24 -6.61 -5.98
CA HIS A 77 -9.94 -7.24 -6.01
C HIS A 77 -10.23 -8.70 -5.73
N ASP A 78 -10.21 -9.52 -6.79
CA ASP A 78 -9.73 -10.87 -6.65
C ASP A 78 -8.40 -10.76 -5.89
N GLU A 79 -8.44 -10.92 -4.57
CA GLU A 79 -7.26 -11.00 -3.72
C GLU A 79 -6.56 -12.27 -4.19
N ILE A 80 -5.70 -12.14 -5.21
CA ILE A 80 -4.69 -13.14 -5.51
C ILE A 80 -3.79 -13.10 -4.28
N THR A 81 -4.12 -13.95 -3.30
CA THR A 81 -3.27 -14.18 -2.14
C THR A 81 -2.01 -14.86 -2.66
N ILE A 82 -0.98 -14.07 -2.92
CA ILE A 82 0.29 -14.61 -3.40
C ILE A 82 0.94 -15.34 -2.23
N LYS A 83 1.24 -16.62 -2.45
CA LYS A 83 2.15 -17.33 -1.57
C LYS A 83 3.53 -16.69 -1.71
N GLN A 84 3.92 -15.89 -0.73
CA GLN A 84 5.24 -15.25 -0.69
C GLN A 84 6.32 -16.27 -1.01
N ASN A 85 7.13 -15.99 -2.02
CA ASN A 85 8.27 -16.79 -2.38
C ASN A 85 9.52 -15.90 -2.43
N GLU A 86 10.68 -16.50 -2.65
CA GLU A 86 11.95 -15.79 -2.64
C GLU A 86 12.00 -14.68 -3.71
N LYS A 87 11.43 -14.92 -4.90
CA LYS A 87 11.40 -13.93 -5.99
C LYS A 87 10.53 -12.72 -5.67
N THR A 88 9.35 -12.92 -5.10
CA THR A 88 8.49 -11.78 -4.70
C THR A 88 9.11 -10.96 -3.59
N LYS A 89 9.87 -11.60 -2.68
CA LYS A 89 10.65 -10.90 -1.65
C LYS A 89 11.80 -10.08 -2.23
N ILE A 90 12.50 -10.61 -3.24
CA ILE A 90 13.59 -9.88 -3.93
C ILE A 90 13.00 -8.62 -4.59
N ALA A 91 11.90 -8.74 -5.32
CA ALA A 91 11.23 -7.60 -5.93
C ALA A 91 10.73 -6.58 -4.89
N GLY A 92 10.11 -7.04 -3.80
CA GLY A 92 9.67 -6.14 -2.72
C GLY A 92 10.83 -5.41 -2.04
N THR A 93 11.95 -6.10 -1.82
CA THR A 93 13.18 -5.50 -1.28
C THR A 93 13.74 -4.45 -2.23
N TYR A 94 13.75 -4.73 -3.54
CA TYR A 94 14.16 -3.78 -4.56
C TYR A 94 13.32 -2.49 -4.53
N LEU A 95 11.98 -2.61 -4.49
CA LEU A 95 11.08 -1.45 -4.39
C LEU A 95 11.34 -0.62 -3.13
N LYS A 96 11.58 -1.29 -1.99
CA LYS A 96 11.91 -0.64 -0.73
C LYS A 96 13.22 0.14 -0.82
N ASP A 97 14.25 -0.47 -1.39
CA ASP A 97 15.58 0.13 -1.51
C ASP A 97 15.55 1.36 -2.42
N LEU A 98 14.82 1.30 -3.54
CA LEU A 98 14.60 2.46 -4.39
C LEU A 98 13.90 3.59 -3.63
N ARG A 99 12.79 3.28 -2.96
CA ARG A 99 12.06 4.28 -2.17
C ARG A 99 12.96 4.96 -1.13
N LEU A 100 13.80 4.18 -0.45
CA LEU A 100 14.74 4.72 0.54
C LEU A 100 15.82 5.60 -0.10
N LYS A 101 16.36 5.21 -1.26
CA LYS A 101 17.32 6.02 -2.03
C LYS A 101 16.71 7.35 -2.51
N SER A 102 15.44 7.33 -2.87
CA SER A 102 14.69 8.53 -3.27
C SER A 102 14.20 9.36 -2.07
N ASN A 103 14.59 9.02 -0.83
CA ASN A 103 14.18 9.68 0.42
C ASN A 103 12.65 9.77 0.62
N MET A 104 11.90 8.83 0.05
CA MET A 104 10.45 8.82 0.15
C MET A 104 9.97 7.92 1.28
N THR A 105 8.85 8.28 1.91
CA THR A 105 8.15 7.38 2.83
C THR A 105 7.14 6.51 2.05
N GLN A 106 6.72 5.36 2.61
CA GLN A 106 5.66 4.54 2.00
C GLN A 106 4.38 5.35 1.76
N ARG A 107 4.10 6.30 2.65
CA ARG A 107 2.97 7.23 2.53
C ARG A 107 3.14 8.19 1.36
N THR A 108 4.33 8.76 1.19
CA THR A 108 4.63 9.68 0.07
C THR A 108 4.43 8.97 -1.27
N VAL A 109 4.91 7.73 -1.39
CA VAL A 109 4.70 6.92 -2.59
C VAL A 109 3.22 6.65 -2.82
N CYS A 110 2.49 6.22 -1.78
CA CYS A 110 1.06 5.96 -1.85
C CYS A 110 0.26 7.16 -2.38
N LEU A 111 0.54 8.37 -1.86
CA LEU A 111 -0.14 9.58 -2.29
C LEU A 111 0.22 9.96 -3.73
N SER A 112 1.50 9.83 -4.10
CA SER A 112 1.98 10.18 -5.43
C SER A 112 1.43 9.25 -6.52
N MET A 113 1.27 7.97 -6.18
CA MET A 113 0.68 6.95 -7.05
C MET A 113 -0.86 6.92 -6.99
N ASN A 114 -1.49 7.79 -6.19
CA ASN A 114 -2.93 7.81 -5.97
C ASN A 114 -3.52 6.46 -5.53
N TYR A 115 -2.80 5.74 -4.66
CA TYR A 115 -3.32 4.52 -4.05
C TYR A 115 -4.18 4.84 -2.83
N ASP A 116 -5.24 4.05 -2.61
CA ASP A 116 -6.21 4.27 -1.53
C ASP A 116 -5.59 4.19 -0.13
N HIS A 117 -4.54 3.40 0.04
CA HIS A 117 -3.96 3.14 1.36
C HIS A 117 -2.48 2.75 1.30
N TYR A 118 -1.67 3.34 2.18
CA TYR A 118 -0.23 3.08 2.22
C TYR A 118 0.12 1.64 2.63
N GLY A 119 -0.88 0.89 3.14
CA GLY A 119 -0.75 -0.54 3.39
C GLY A 119 -0.41 -1.31 2.13
N TYR A 120 -0.89 -0.85 0.97
CA TYR A 120 -0.57 -1.43 -0.32
C TYR A 120 0.94 -1.37 -0.61
N VAL A 121 1.58 -0.20 -0.43
CA VAL A 121 3.04 -0.04 -0.56
C VAL A 121 3.79 -0.95 0.42
N SER A 122 3.29 -1.10 1.65
CA SER A 122 3.89 -2.04 2.61
C SER A 122 3.79 -3.50 2.18
N GLN A 123 2.67 -3.90 1.55
CA GLN A 123 2.48 -5.25 1.02
C GLN A 123 3.39 -5.52 -0.18
N LEU A 124 3.55 -4.53 -1.07
CA LEU A 124 4.50 -4.58 -2.19
C LEU A 124 5.92 -4.84 -1.70
N GLU A 125 6.39 -4.05 -0.74
CA GLU A 125 7.75 -4.17 -0.20
C GLU A 125 8.02 -5.49 0.54
N LYS A 126 6.97 -6.13 1.06
CA LYS A 126 7.05 -7.45 1.70
C LYS A 126 6.97 -8.60 0.70
N GLY A 127 6.71 -8.31 -0.59
CA GLY A 127 6.43 -9.31 -1.61
C GLY A 127 5.12 -10.07 -1.37
N ALA A 128 4.18 -9.45 -0.63
CA ALA A 128 2.86 -9.99 -0.31
C ALA A 128 1.80 -9.69 -1.39
N THR A 129 2.08 -8.74 -2.28
CA THR A 129 1.27 -8.41 -3.46
C THR A 129 2.20 -8.02 -4.63
N PHE A 130 1.66 -7.88 -5.83
CA PHE A 130 2.38 -7.44 -7.03
C PHE A 130 2.10 -5.97 -7.32
N LEU A 131 3.09 -5.27 -7.85
CA LEU A 131 2.85 -3.98 -8.51
C LEU A 131 2.14 -4.29 -9.84
N PRO A 132 1.02 -3.61 -10.18
CA PRO A 132 0.35 -3.81 -11.45
C PRO A 132 1.26 -3.36 -12.58
N PHE A 133 1.21 -4.05 -13.72
CA PHE A 133 2.06 -3.72 -14.86
C PHE A 133 1.88 -2.27 -15.33
N MET A 134 0.65 -1.75 -15.30
CA MET A 134 0.33 -0.37 -15.65
C MET A 134 1.03 0.66 -14.76
N ASP A 135 1.41 0.26 -13.54
CA ASP A 135 2.07 1.14 -12.59
C ASP A 135 3.59 1.07 -12.68
N PHE A 136 4.18 0.24 -13.54
CA PHE A 136 5.64 0.08 -13.58
C PHE A 136 6.37 1.37 -13.97
N GLU A 137 5.95 2.00 -15.05
CA GLU A 137 6.50 3.24 -15.55
C GLU A 137 6.30 4.40 -14.57
N PRO A 138 5.07 4.75 -14.13
CA PRO A 138 4.88 5.85 -13.19
C PRO A 138 5.59 5.61 -11.84
N TYR A 139 5.71 4.36 -11.38
CA TYR A 139 6.43 4.05 -10.15
C TYR A 139 7.95 4.19 -10.31
N ALA A 140 8.50 3.80 -11.46
CA ALA A 140 9.91 4.00 -11.79
C ALA A 140 10.26 5.48 -11.89
N GLU A 141 9.44 6.26 -12.60
CA GLU A 141 9.61 7.71 -12.74
C GLU A 141 9.55 8.42 -11.39
N LEU A 142 8.56 8.06 -10.56
CA LEU A 142 8.40 8.61 -9.21
C LEU A 142 9.66 8.40 -8.36
N LEU A 143 10.30 7.25 -8.48
CA LEU A 143 11.52 6.91 -7.75
C LEU A 143 12.80 7.33 -8.47
N SER A 144 12.69 7.97 -9.65
CA SER A 144 13.82 8.38 -10.49
C SER A 144 14.74 7.22 -10.89
N GLU A 145 14.15 6.05 -11.17
CA GLU A 145 14.86 4.87 -11.68
C GLU A 145 14.63 4.71 -13.19
N ASP A 146 15.58 4.09 -13.88
CA ASP A 146 15.43 3.74 -15.30
C ASP A 146 14.26 2.76 -15.51
N VAL A 147 13.29 3.14 -16.35
CA VAL A 147 12.04 2.40 -16.58
C VAL A 147 12.31 0.99 -17.11
N ILE A 148 13.29 0.84 -18.02
CA ILE A 148 13.62 -0.45 -18.63
C ILE A 148 14.22 -1.39 -17.60
N LYS A 149 15.20 -0.92 -16.82
CA LYS A 149 15.82 -1.67 -15.74
C LYS A 149 14.81 -2.03 -14.65
N PHE A 150 13.97 -1.08 -14.24
CA PHE A 150 12.91 -1.32 -13.25
C PHE A 150 11.96 -2.42 -13.72
N THR A 151 11.47 -2.29 -14.95
CA THR A 151 10.59 -3.27 -15.60
C THR A 151 11.25 -4.63 -15.70
N ALA A 152 12.50 -4.71 -16.14
CA ALA A 152 13.24 -5.96 -16.27
C ALA A 152 13.39 -6.68 -14.92
N ILE A 153 13.75 -5.94 -13.86
CA ILE A 153 13.89 -6.49 -12.51
C ILE A 153 12.54 -7.03 -12.00
N LEU A 154 11.45 -6.27 -12.15
CA LEU A 154 10.13 -6.73 -11.71
C LEU A 154 9.64 -7.93 -12.54
N MET A 155 9.77 -7.89 -13.87
CA MET A 155 9.37 -9.00 -14.75
C MET A 155 10.14 -10.28 -14.46
N GLN A 156 11.46 -10.20 -14.26
CA GLN A 156 12.29 -11.36 -13.92
C GLN A 156 11.85 -12.04 -12.61
N ASN A 157 11.33 -11.27 -11.67
CA ASN A 157 10.93 -11.77 -10.35
C ASN A 157 9.44 -12.17 -10.28
N TYR A 158 8.55 -11.40 -10.90
CA TYR A 158 7.10 -11.67 -10.90
C TYR A 158 6.71 -12.70 -11.94
N TYR A 159 7.32 -12.65 -13.13
CA TYR A 159 6.96 -13.47 -14.29
C TYR A 159 8.21 -14.06 -14.98
N PRO A 160 9.05 -14.84 -14.26
CA PRO A 160 10.34 -15.31 -14.77
C PRO A 160 10.22 -16.08 -16.09
N GLU A 161 9.21 -16.93 -16.24
CA GLU A 161 9.04 -17.72 -17.47
C GLU A 161 8.70 -16.85 -18.69
N ILE A 162 7.98 -15.75 -18.48
CA ILE A 162 7.67 -14.78 -19.54
C ILE A 162 8.93 -13.99 -19.87
N TYR A 163 9.62 -13.49 -18.84
CA TYR A 163 10.87 -12.75 -18.98
C TYR A 163 11.95 -13.54 -19.74
N ASP A 164 12.13 -14.81 -19.40
CA ASP A 164 13.09 -15.69 -20.09
C ASP A 164 12.71 -15.90 -21.56
N ARG A 165 11.42 -16.03 -21.88
CA ARG A 165 10.95 -16.20 -23.27
C ARG A 165 11.21 -14.95 -24.11
N ILE A 166 10.89 -13.76 -23.60
CA ILE A 166 11.07 -12.50 -24.35
C ILE A 166 12.54 -12.11 -24.49
N THR A 167 13.39 -12.49 -23.53
CA THR A 167 14.84 -12.20 -23.58
C THR A 167 15.66 -13.29 -24.29
N SER A 168 15.08 -14.47 -24.52
CA SER A 168 15.73 -15.52 -25.30
C SER A 168 16.03 -15.06 -26.72
N LYS A 169 17.11 -15.58 -27.33
CA LYS A 169 17.49 -15.28 -28.73
C LYS A 169 16.32 -15.41 -29.70
N LYS A 170 15.47 -16.43 -29.53
CA LYS A 170 14.26 -16.63 -30.35
C LYS A 170 13.16 -15.59 -30.12
N GLY A 171 13.07 -15.03 -28.91
CA GLY A 171 12.14 -13.93 -28.60
C GLY A 171 12.58 -12.60 -29.22
N LEU A 172 13.89 -12.33 -29.20
CA LEU A 172 14.48 -11.15 -29.83
C LEU A 172 14.35 -11.17 -31.36
N ASP A 173 14.50 -12.33 -32.00
CA ASP A 173 14.35 -12.48 -33.45
C ASP A 173 12.91 -12.15 -33.92
N TYR A 174 11.88 -12.36 -33.08
CA TYR A 174 10.49 -12.04 -33.42
C TYR A 174 10.20 -10.53 -33.46
N ALA A 175 10.92 -9.74 -32.65
CA ALA A 175 10.74 -8.28 -32.55
C ALA A 175 11.46 -7.49 -33.67
N VAL A 176 12.44 -8.11 -34.34
CA VAL A 176 13.23 -7.49 -35.42
C VAL A 176 12.60 -7.73 -36.80
N HIS A 177 11.62 -8.64 -36.90
CA HIS A 177 10.95 -9.02 -38.14
C HIS A 177 9.50 -8.50 -38.26
N GLN A 178 9.13 -7.49 -37.46
CA GLN A 178 7.93 -6.67 -37.63
C GLN A 178 8.32 -5.23 -37.99
#